data_AF-A0A833R3A3-F1
#
_entry.id   AF-A0A833R3A3-F1
#
_cell.length_a   1.000
_cell.length_b   1.000
_cell.length_c   1.000
_cell.angle_alpha   90.00
_cell.angle_beta   90.00
_cell.angle_gamma   90.00
#
_symmetry.space_group_name_H-M   'P 1'
#
loop_
_entity.id
_entity.type
_entity.pdbx_description
1 polymer ?
#
loop_
_entity_poly.entity_id
_entity_poly.type
_entity_poly.pdbx_seq_one_letter_code
_entity_poly.pdbx_strand_id
1 'polypeptide(L)' 'MATLNMGTPNTDDSTIQLWWGKRAVLHGRAKKEWDGAWAVGVWTLWKERNRRIFSQERKQVHVLINEAAQEALLWRANC' A
#
# COMPACT_ATOMS: atom_id res chain seq x y z
N MET A 1 -15.87 -14.45 2.67
CA MET A 1 -14.78 -13.46 2.72
C MET A 1 -14.51 -13.05 1.28
N ALA A 2 -14.83 -11.81 0.88
CA ALA A 2 -14.57 -11.36 -0.48
C ALA A 2 -13.05 -11.16 -0.62
N THR A 3 -12.41 -12.01 -1.43
CA THR A 3 -11.01 -11.85 -1.81
C THR A 3 -10.90 -10.57 -2.63
N LEU A 4 -10.12 -9.62 -2.11
CA LEU A 4 -9.92 -8.29 -2.65
C LEU A 4 -9.00 -8.42 -3.89
N ASN A 5 -9.58 -8.86 -5.01
CA ASN A 5 -8.86 -9.19 -6.25
C ASN A 5 -8.61 -7.92 -7.09
N MET A 6 -8.14 -6.86 -6.45
CA MET A 6 -7.59 -5.71 -7.16
C MET A 6 -6.13 -6.06 -7.47
N GLY A 7 -5.92 -6.82 -8.55
CA GLY A 7 -4.59 -7.25 -8.97
C GLY A 7 -3.61 -6.07 -9.06
N THR A 8 -2.31 -6.34 -8.99
CA THR A 8 -1.28 -5.30 -9.25
C THR A 8 -1.51 -4.68 -10.63
N PRO A 9 -1.09 -3.43 -10.87
CA PRO A 9 -1.16 -2.83 -12.20
C PRO A 9 -0.59 -3.82 -13.23
N ASN A 10 -1.40 -4.23 -14.21
CA ASN A 10 -0.96 -5.14 -15.27
C ASN A 10 -0.53 -4.34 -16.51
N THR A 11 0.18 -4.97 -17.45
CA THR A 11 0.53 -4.36 -18.74
C THR A 11 -0.67 -3.86 -19.54
N ASP A 12 -1.86 -4.37 -19.27
CA ASP A 12 -3.12 -3.91 -19.88
C ASP A 12 -3.60 -2.56 -19.33
N ASP A 13 -3.13 -2.16 -18.14
CA ASP A 13 -3.37 -0.85 -17.58
C ASP A 13 -2.37 0.15 -18.15
N SER A 14 -2.75 0.82 -19.24
CA SER A 14 -1.88 1.78 -19.93
C SER A 14 -1.39 2.94 -19.05
N THR A 15 -2.06 3.20 -17.92
CA THR A 15 -1.61 4.13 -16.88
C THR A 15 -1.97 3.65 -15.48
N ILE A 16 -1.18 4.07 -14.48
CA ILE A 16 -1.49 3.86 -13.05
C ILE A 16 -2.85 4.49 -12.69
N GLN A 17 -3.21 5.61 -13.32
CA GLN A 17 -4.48 6.29 -13.11
C GLN A 17 -5.68 5.43 -13.55
N LEU A 18 -5.58 4.74 -14.68
CA LEU A 18 -6.61 3.83 -15.16
C LEU A 18 -6.77 2.61 -14.24
N TRP A 19 -5.65 2.02 -13.81
CA TRP A 19 -5.66 0.96 -12.80
C TRP A 19 -6.30 1.44 -11.49
N TRP A 20 -5.90 2.63 -11.00
CA TRP A 20 -6.46 3.22 -9.78
C TRP A 20 -7.96 3.52 -9.93
N GLY A 21 -8.43 3.83 -11.13
CA GLY A 21 -9.85 3.99 -11.46
C GLY A 21 -10.68 2.73 -11.16
N LYS A 22 -10.09 1.53 -11.23
CA LYS A 22 -10.75 0.27 -10.85
C LYS A 22 -11.15 0.24 -9.38
N ARG A 23 -10.53 1.04 -8.51
CA ARG A 23 -10.94 1.25 -7.11
C ARG A 23 -12.37 1.76 -6.97
N ALA A 24 -12.93 2.42 -7.99
CA ALA A 24 -14.30 2.94 -7.95
C ALA A 24 -15.35 1.85 -7.68
N VAL A 25 -15.05 0.59 -8.03
CA VAL A 25 -15.93 -0.56 -7.80
C VAL A 25 -15.90 -1.06 -6.34
N LEU A 26 -14.93 -0.61 -5.54
CA LEU A 26 -14.86 -0.96 -4.13
C LEU A 26 -15.79 -0.07 -3.30
N HIS A 27 -16.57 -0.70 -2.44
CA HIS A 27 -17.48 -0.04 -1.52
C HIS A 27 -17.33 -0.56 -0.08
N GLY A 28 -17.86 0.22 0.87
CA GLY A 28 -17.93 -0.15 2.28
C GLY A 28 -16.58 -0.55 2.89
N ARG A 29 -16.57 -1.70 3.58
CA ARG A 29 -15.40 -2.21 4.29
C ARG A 29 -14.22 -2.51 3.37
N ALA A 30 -14.46 -3.10 2.19
CA ALA A 30 -13.40 -3.44 1.24
C ALA A 30 -12.66 -2.18 0.75
N LYS A 31 -13.41 -1.09 0.52
CA LYS A 31 -12.82 0.21 0.19
C LYS A 31 -11.93 0.75 1.32
N LYS A 32 -12.43 0.72 2.55
CA LYS A 32 -11.67 1.19 3.74
C LYS A 32 -10.38 0.39 3.93
N GLU A 33 -10.45 -0.94 3.81
CA GLU A 33 -9.29 -1.82 3.94
C GLU A 33 -8.27 -1.59 2.82
N TRP A 34 -8.73 -1.43 1.57
CA TRP A 34 -7.86 -1.07 0.44
C TRP A 34 -7.17 0.28 0.62
N ASP A 35 -7.93 1.31 1.01
CA ASP A 35 -7.41 2.66 1.23
C ASP A 35 -6.38 2.68 2.35
N GLY A 36 -6.63 1.93 3.43
CA GLY A 36 -5.69 1.75 4.51
C GLY A 36 -4.40 1.06 4.06
N ALA A 37 -4.51 -0.05 3.32
CA ALA A 37 -3.34 -0.75 2.79
C ALA A 37 -2.50 0.14 1.86
N TRP A 38 -3.15 0.91 0.99
CA TRP A 38 -2.49 1.88 0.13
C TRP A 38 -1.78 2.97 0.93
N ALA A 39 -2.45 3.57 1.92
CA ALA A 39 -1.87 4.60 2.77
C ALA A 39 -0.64 4.09 3.52
N VAL A 40 -0.68 2.87 4.06
CA VAL A 40 0.48 2.23 4.72
C VAL A 40 1.63 1.99 3.74
N GLY A 41 1.33 1.56 2.51
CA GLY A 41 2.33 1.41 1.46
C GLY A 41 3.04 2.73 1.13
N VAL A 42 2.27 3.78 0.85
CA VAL A 42 2.80 5.13 0.57
C VAL A 42 3.60 5.67 1.77
N TRP A 43 3.09 5.50 2.99
CA TRP A 43 3.78 5.89 4.21
C TRP A 43 5.13 5.18 4.37
N THR A 44 5.19 3.89 4.08
CA THR A 44 6.41 3.08 4.16
C THR A 44 7.45 3.56 3.14
N LEU A 45 7.03 3.83 1.90
CA LEU A 45 7.91 4.39 0.87
C LEU A 45 8.42 5.78 1.24
N TRP A 46 7.58 6.61 1.84
CA TRP A 46 7.97 7.93 2.32
C TRP A 46 9.03 7.83 3.44
N LYS A 47 8.83 6.93 4.42
CA LYS A 47 9.82 6.66 5.48
C LYS A 47 11.17 6.19 4.90
N GLU A 48 11.14 5.27 3.93
CA GLU A 48 12.36 4.79 3.27
C GLU A 48 13.06 5.87 2.46
N ARG A 49 12.32 6.70 1.71
CA ARG A 49 12.89 7.85 0.99
C ARG A 49 13.61 8.78 1.96
N ASN A 50 12.97 9.13 3.08
CA ASN A 50 13.57 10.02 4.07
C ASN A 50 14.81 9.39 4.72
N ARG A 51 14.78 8.09 5.04
CA ARG A 51 15.96 7.37 5.53
C ARG A 51 17.13 7.45 4.56
N ARG A 52 16.89 7.29 3.26
CA ARG A 52 17.95 7.43 2.24
C ARG A 52 18.52 8.84 2.17
N ILE A 53 17.66 9.86 2.27
CA ILE A 53 18.07 11.26 2.16
C ILE A 53 18.84 11.71 3.42
N PHE A 54 18.36 11.37 4.61
CA PHE A 54 18.89 11.88 5.87
C PHE A 54 19.92 10.98 6.54
N SER A 55 19.86 9.66 6.30
CA SER A 55 20.72 8.67 6.96
C SER A 55 21.62 7.92 5.98
N GLN A 56 21.46 8.12 4.66
CA GLN A 56 22.21 7.40 3.60
C GLN A 56 22.08 5.87 3.68
N GLU A 57 21.06 5.37 4.38
CA GLU A 57 20.78 3.95 4.53
C GLU A 57 19.71 3.48 3.55
N ARG A 58 19.85 2.26 3.06
CA ARG A 58 18.86 1.61 2.19
C ARG A 58 18.44 0.27 2.76
N LYS A 59 17.14 0.09 2.97
CA LYS A 59 16.59 -1.20 3.36
C LYS A 59 16.33 -2.08 2.15
N GLN A 60 16.43 -3.39 2.38
CA GLN A 60 16.02 -4.38 1.39
C GLN A 60 14.49 -4.38 1.29
N VAL A 61 13.96 -4.73 0.11
CA VAL A 61 12.52 -4.69 -0.18
C VAL A 61 11.71 -5.56 0.79
N HIS A 62 12.21 -6.75 1.13
CA HIS A 62 11.51 -7.65 2.06
C HIS A 62 11.37 -7.04 3.47
N VAL A 63 12.34 -6.24 3.92
CA VAL A 63 12.27 -5.53 5.20
C VAL A 63 11.17 -4.48 5.18
N LEU A 64 11.07 -3.72 4.08
CA LEU A 64 10.03 -2.71 3.89
C LEU A 64 8.63 -3.33 3.86
N ILE A 65 8.47 -4.49 3.22
CA ILE A 65 7.20 -5.24 3.20
C ILE A 65 6.81 -5.67 4.62
N ASN A 66 7.76 -6.21 5.39
CA ASN A 66 7.51 -6.61 6.78
C ASN A 66 7.12 -5.42 7.66
N GLU A 67 7.79 -4.27 7.51
CA GLU A 67 7.45 -3.04 8.23
C GLU A 67 6.06 -2.53 7.87
N ALA A 68 5.69 -2.55 6.59
CA ALA A 68 4.35 -2.19 6.14
C ALA A 68 3.28 -3.13 6.73
N ALA A 69 3.54 -4.43 6.78
CA ALA A 69 2.61 -5.40 7.35
C ALA A 69 2.41 -5.17 8.87
N GLN A 70 3.49 -4.91 9.61
CA GLN A 70 3.41 -4.59 11.05
C GLN A 70 2.65 -3.29 11.30
N GLU A 71 2.90 -2.25 10.50
CA GLU A 71 2.19 -0.97 10.58
C GLU A 71 0.69 -1.14 10.29
N ALA A 72 0.33 -1.92 9.27
CA ALA A 72 -1.07 -2.20 8.94
C ALA A 72 -1.81 -2.93 10.09
N LEU A 73 -1.13 -3.85 10.78
CA LEU A 73 -1.69 -4.51 11.97
C LEU A 73 -1.93 -3.51 13.11
N LEU A 74 -1.01 -2.58 13.35
CA LEU A 74 -1.16 -1.54 14.35
C LEU A 74 -2.33 -0.59 14.02
N TRP A 75 -2.49 -0.22 12.76
CA TRP A 75 -3.58 0.65 12.34
C TRP A 75 -4.93 -0.04 12.50
N ARG A 76 -5.02 -1.33 12.17
CA ARG A 76 -6.21 -2.13 12.39
C ARG A 76 -6.58 -2.27 13.87
N ALA A 77 -5.60 -2.36 14.76
CA ALA A 77 -5.84 -2.49 16.20
C ALA A 77 -6.36 -1.18 16.85
N ASN A 78 -6.10 -0.03 16.24
CA ASN A 78 -6.40 1.30 16.78
C ASN A 78 -7.54 2.03 16.02
N CYS A 79 -8.27 1.34 15.13
CA CYS A 79 -9.35 1.88 14.28
C CYS A 79 -10.64 1.07 14.44
#